data_AF-A0A5J4XWV2-F1
#
_entry.id   AF-A0A5J4XWV2-F1
#
_cell.length_a   1.000
_cell.length_b   1.000
_cell.length_c   1.000
_cell.angle_alpha   90.00
_cell.angle_beta   90.00
_cell.angle_gamma   90.00
#
_symmetry.space_group_name_H-M   'P 1'
#
loop_
_entity.id
_entity.type
_entity.pdbx_description
1 polymer ?
#
loop_
_entity_poly.entity_id
_entity_poly.type
_entity_poly.pdbx_seq_one_letter_code
_entity_poly.pdbx_strand_id
1 'polypeptide(L)'
;MPTLLNKVVESAETPAKSEDYIKVNGLRLVKPYYFDFLCSVKKRWLGKTIIDVFSEEFASRPRSYYQEAFEDGRLRIEGGKGTATADTLLNGNHRMRHFIHRHEPPVLNLPLEVVAETQDLIAVHKPASMPVHACGQYRKNTVMALLQMGRPDLGKLFPVHRLDKPVSGLLLIAKTAAAAKAVGTQITEPGAVHKTYIARVLGSFPDDPIAVDRQLAWDSGSNHAFLMEAEGSLSQKQSMGRVPEVGQNQELQAKEAQTGFRLLSVASDACTSLVECQPKTGRTHQIRVHLSFLGHPIANDSQYGGTYKGPDQVRTYITAARNDTSSHSGPSTSANATAAASQAIRSKTTQQDIDSADQHQTVNKRQKCTLEAALISHHARGASISTNCDQGNGGHETEVKDSNTCMAENQNPVASNYADLLVPDDLQDDMCMNCPRLIPPGYPTDMHPLWLHAQSYTSATWSFVCSKPEWANAEWTPPLSSCGHH
;
A
#
# COMPACT_ATOMS: atom_id res chain seq x y z
N MET A 1 -22.70 -14.19 19.79
CA MET A 1 -23.39 -14.39 18.49
C MET A 1 -24.62 -13.49 18.24
N PRO A 2 -25.48 -13.14 19.22
CA PRO A 2 -26.69 -12.33 18.95
C PRO A 2 -26.40 -10.93 18.35
N THR A 3 -25.27 -10.33 18.68
CA THR A 3 -24.84 -8.99 18.21
C THR A 3 -24.32 -8.92 16.78
N LEU A 4 -24.14 -10.07 16.09
CA LEU A 4 -23.65 -10.12 14.71
C LEU A 4 -24.78 -10.33 13.67
N LEU A 5 -25.97 -10.75 14.10
CA LEU A 5 -27.07 -11.17 13.21
C LEU A 5 -27.68 -10.04 12.37
N ASN A 6 -27.44 -8.77 12.74
CA ASN A 6 -28.02 -7.60 12.07
C ASN A 6 -26.99 -6.72 11.33
N LYS A 7 -25.72 -7.15 11.26
CA LYS A 7 -24.64 -6.36 10.63
C LYS A 7 -24.48 -6.75 9.16
N VAL A 8 -24.39 -5.75 8.27
CA VAL A 8 -24.10 -6.00 6.85
C VAL A 8 -22.63 -6.43 6.74
N VAL A 9 -22.42 -7.69 6.35
CA VAL A 9 -21.09 -8.28 6.23
C VAL A 9 -20.67 -8.29 4.77
N GLU A 10 -19.49 -7.72 4.50
CA GLU A 10 -18.93 -7.71 3.16
C GLU A 10 -17.98 -8.88 2.90
N SER A 11 -17.89 -9.28 1.63
CA SER A 11 -16.93 -10.24 1.13
C SER A 11 -15.99 -9.60 0.10
N ALA A 12 -15.04 -10.38 -0.42
CA ALA A 12 -14.17 -9.92 -1.51
C ALA A 12 -14.94 -9.63 -2.82
N GLU A 13 -16.16 -10.16 -2.97
CA GLU A 13 -17.02 -9.89 -4.13
C GLU A 13 -17.87 -8.63 -3.96
N THR A 14 -18.00 -8.08 -2.75
CA THR A 14 -18.75 -6.84 -2.52
C THR A 14 -17.99 -5.66 -3.16
N PRO A 15 -18.57 -4.90 -4.10
CA PRO A 15 -17.90 -3.75 -4.69
C PRO A 15 -17.89 -2.57 -3.71
N ALA A 16 -16.94 -1.66 -3.87
CA ALA A 16 -16.95 -0.37 -3.16
C ALA A 16 -18.04 0.54 -3.74
N LYS A 17 -18.60 1.40 -2.89
CA LYS A 17 -19.63 2.37 -3.25
C LYS A 17 -19.22 3.78 -2.87
N SER A 18 -19.84 4.78 -3.51
CA SER A 18 -19.54 6.19 -3.26
C SER A 18 -19.69 6.59 -1.79
N GLU A 19 -20.72 6.06 -1.12
CA GLU A 19 -21.05 6.33 0.28
C GLU A 19 -20.09 5.70 1.29
N ASP A 20 -19.21 4.79 0.85
CA ASP A 20 -18.18 4.18 1.69
C ASP A 20 -17.08 5.19 2.04
N TYR A 21 -16.88 6.22 1.22
CA TYR A 21 -15.73 7.10 1.32
C TYR A 21 -16.04 8.37 2.13
N ILE A 22 -15.09 8.77 2.97
CA ILE A 22 -15.09 10.03 3.70
C ILE A 22 -13.90 10.85 3.20
N LYS A 23 -14.13 12.10 2.80
CA LYS A 23 -13.07 13.01 2.33
C LYS A 23 -12.83 14.08 3.40
N VAL A 24 -11.64 14.11 4.01
CA VAL A 24 -11.31 15.07 5.06
C VAL A 24 -9.88 15.56 4.87
N ASN A 25 -9.69 16.87 4.85
CA ASN A 25 -8.39 17.53 4.84
C ASN A 25 -7.43 17.05 3.73
N GLY A 26 -7.94 16.67 2.55
CA GLY A 26 -7.14 16.16 1.43
C GLY A 26 -6.88 14.64 1.45
N LEU A 27 -7.40 13.92 2.45
CA LEU A 27 -7.36 12.46 2.54
C LEU A 27 -8.70 11.83 2.18
N ARG A 28 -8.64 10.61 1.64
CA ARG A 28 -9.76 9.71 1.41
C ARG A 28 -9.68 8.57 2.41
N LEU A 29 -10.67 8.53 3.28
CA LEU A 29 -10.89 7.49 4.27
C LEU A 29 -12.04 6.59 3.80
N VAL A 30 -12.14 5.43 4.43
CA VAL A 30 -13.21 4.46 4.21
C VAL A 30 -13.94 4.28 5.53
N LYS A 31 -15.27 4.40 5.51
CA LYS A 31 -16.13 4.05 6.65
C LYS A 31 -15.82 2.61 7.07
N PRO A 32 -15.60 2.35 8.37
CA PRO A 32 -15.37 0.98 8.83
C PRO A 32 -16.53 0.08 8.47
N TYR A 33 -16.23 -1.17 8.16
CA TYR A 33 -17.22 -2.13 7.69
C TYR A 33 -16.89 -3.53 8.20
N TYR A 34 -17.91 -4.36 8.35
CA TYR A 34 -17.73 -5.75 8.72
C TYR A 34 -17.25 -6.54 7.51
N PHE A 35 -16.18 -7.30 7.71
CA PHE A 35 -15.57 -8.07 6.64
C PHE A 35 -15.30 -9.49 7.09
N ASP A 36 -15.60 -10.43 6.22
CA ASP A 36 -15.39 -11.84 6.48
C ASP A 36 -14.25 -12.40 5.61
N PHE A 37 -13.07 -12.57 6.21
CA PHE A 37 -11.96 -13.22 5.54
C PHE A 37 -12.22 -14.70 5.42
N LEU A 38 -12.01 -15.25 4.22
CA LEU A 38 -12.23 -16.66 3.95
C LEU A 38 -11.12 -17.22 3.09
N CYS A 39 -10.43 -18.25 3.58
CA CYS A 39 -9.36 -18.91 2.83
C CYS A 39 -9.36 -20.41 3.08
N SER A 40 -9.09 -21.18 2.04
CA SER A 40 -8.76 -22.60 2.16
C SER A 40 -7.41 -22.78 2.84
N VAL A 41 -7.25 -23.88 3.57
CA VAL A 41 -5.97 -24.20 4.19
C VAL A 41 -4.90 -24.48 3.13
N LYS A 42 -3.72 -23.88 3.32
CA LYS A 42 -2.56 -24.04 2.44
C LYS A 42 -1.65 -25.14 2.95
N LYS A 43 -0.81 -25.68 2.06
CA LYS A 43 0.16 -26.74 2.39
C LYS A 43 1.04 -26.41 3.61
N ARG A 44 1.53 -25.17 3.71
CA ARG A 44 2.39 -24.72 4.82
C ARG A 44 1.66 -24.60 6.18
N TRP A 45 0.34 -24.62 6.18
CA TRP A 45 -0.50 -24.54 7.39
C TRP A 45 -0.98 -25.92 7.86
N LEU A 46 -0.71 -26.97 7.09
CA LEU A 46 -1.12 -28.33 7.46
C LEU A 46 -0.45 -28.74 8.78
N GLY A 47 -1.23 -29.33 9.69
CA GLY A 47 -0.73 -29.76 10.99
C GLY A 47 -0.51 -28.64 12.01
N LYS A 48 -0.79 -27.37 11.66
CA LYS A 48 -0.83 -26.25 12.63
C LYS A 48 -2.25 -26.04 13.14
N THR A 49 -2.39 -25.41 14.31
CA THR A 49 -3.68 -24.90 14.77
C THR A 49 -4.03 -23.60 14.06
N ILE A 50 -5.31 -23.21 14.05
CA ILE A 50 -5.73 -21.91 13.51
C ILE A 50 -5.10 -20.73 14.29
N ILE A 51 -4.91 -20.88 15.60
CA ILE A 51 -4.31 -19.84 16.44
C ILE A 51 -2.83 -19.67 16.11
N ASP A 52 -2.08 -20.77 15.90
CA ASP A 52 -0.67 -20.71 15.51
C ASP A 52 -0.50 -20.04 14.15
N VAL A 53 -1.32 -20.42 13.16
CA VAL A 53 -1.29 -19.78 11.83
C VAL A 53 -1.50 -18.28 11.93
N PHE A 54 -2.51 -17.83 12.70
CA PHE A 54 -2.78 -16.40 12.85
C PHE A 54 -1.75 -15.66 13.70
N SER A 55 -1.18 -16.29 14.72
CA SER A 55 -0.17 -15.67 15.58
C SER A 55 1.19 -15.56 14.90
N GLU A 56 1.55 -16.51 14.03
CA GLU A 56 2.85 -16.56 13.36
C GLU A 56 2.84 -15.83 12.02
N GLU A 57 1.87 -16.09 11.15
CA GLU A 57 1.84 -15.50 9.80
C GLU A 57 1.08 -14.17 9.73
N PHE A 58 0.17 -13.92 10.67
CA PHE A 58 -0.67 -12.73 10.67
C PHE A 58 -0.46 -11.88 11.93
N ALA A 59 0.77 -11.83 12.45
CA ALA A 59 1.22 -11.25 13.73
C ALA A 59 0.98 -9.73 13.95
N SER A 60 0.02 -9.14 13.23
CA SER A 60 -0.55 -7.81 13.46
C SER A 60 -1.26 -7.65 14.80
N ARG A 61 -1.68 -8.76 15.45
CA ARG A 61 -2.38 -8.77 16.74
C ARG A 61 -1.71 -9.79 17.66
N PRO A 62 -1.77 -9.61 18.99
CA PRO A 62 -1.20 -10.57 19.93
C PRO A 62 -1.94 -11.92 19.84
N ARG A 63 -1.26 -13.00 20.25
CA ARG A 63 -1.86 -14.35 20.28
C ARG A 63 -3.17 -14.41 21.07
N SER A 64 -3.26 -13.68 22.18
CA SER A 64 -4.47 -13.59 23.03
C SER A 64 -5.69 -13.11 22.25
N TYR A 65 -5.52 -12.15 21.34
CA TYR A 65 -6.62 -11.70 20.48
C TYR A 65 -7.19 -12.83 19.62
N TYR A 66 -6.35 -13.71 19.08
CA TYR A 66 -6.81 -14.83 18.25
C TYR A 66 -7.47 -15.94 19.06
N GLN A 67 -7.07 -16.12 20.31
CA GLN A 67 -7.74 -17.01 21.26
C GLN A 67 -9.15 -16.51 21.56
N GLU A 68 -9.29 -15.27 22.00
CA GLU A 68 -10.60 -14.62 22.26
C GLU A 68 -11.48 -14.60 21.00
N ALA A 69 -10.90 -14.28 19.83
CA ALA A 69 -11.64 -14.28 18.58
C ALA A 69 -12.17 -15.69 18.24
N PHE A 70 -11.44 -16.75 18.58
CA PHE A 70 -11.90 -18.12 18.39
C PHE A 70 -13.03 -18.50 19.35
N GLU A 71 -12.87 -18.16 20.64
CA GLU A 71 -13.87 -18.39 21.69
C GLU A 71 -15.21 -17.70 21.37
N ASP A 72 -15.15 -16.46 20.86
CA ASP A 72 -16.34 -15.70 20.44
C ASP A 72 -16.88 -16.11 19.05
N GLY A 73 -16.20 -17.02 18.35
CA GLY A 73 -16.54 -17.51 17.00
C GLY A 73 -16.29 -16.54 15.84
N ARG A 74 -15.57 -15.43 16.09
CA ARG A 74 -15.08 -14.50 15.05
C ARG A 74 -13.97 -15.13 14.21
N LEU A 75 -13.15 -15.98 14.81
CA LEU A 75 -12.17 -16.83 14.14
C LEU A 75 -12.67 -18.28 14.20
N ARG A 76 -12.79 -18.96 13.05
CA ARG A 76 -13.34 -20.32 13.03
C ARG A 76 -12.81 -21.16 11.89
N ILE A 77 -12.89 -22.46 12.09
CA ILE A 77 -12.60 -23.48 11.09
C ILE A 77 -13.95 -23.98 10.53
N GLU A 78 -14.09 -23.98 9.21
CA GLU A 78 -15.24 -24.52 8.49
C GLU A 78 -14.80 -25.76 7.69
N GLY A 79 -15.70 -26.74 7.54
CA GLY A 79 -15.41 -28.02 6.89
C GLY A 79 -14.79 -29.06 7.83
N GLY A 80 -14.69 -30.31 7.37
CA GLY A 80 -14.26 -31.44 8.20
C GLY A 80 -15.41 -32.17 8.89
N LYS A 81 -15.10 -33.18 9.72
CA LYS A 81 -16.07 -33.93 10.52
C LYS A 81 -16.07 -33.41 11.96
N GLY A 82 -17.24 -33.06 12.48
CA GLY A 82 -17.41 -32.58 13.86
C GLY A 82 -17.15 -31.08 14.04
N THR A 83 -17.32 -30.61 15.28
CA THR A 83 -17.06 -29.22 15.68
C THR A 83 -15.57 -29.03 15.93
N ALA A 84 -14.95 -28.05 15.27
CA ALA A 84 -13.55 -27.73 15.47
C ALA A 84 -13.32 -27.03 16.82
N THR A 85 -12.22 -27.36 17.47
CA THR A 85 -11.70 -26.74 18.70
C THR A 85 -10.44 -25.92 18.40
N ALA A 86 -9.97 -25.15 19.39
CA ALA A 86 -8.72 -24.38 19.29
C ALA A 86 -7.51 -25.26 18.93
N ASP A 87 -7.50 -26.51 19.41
CA ASP A 87 -6.44 -27.50 19.19
C ASP A 87 -6.60 -28.30 17.89
N THR A 88 -7.63 -28.01 17.09
CA THR A 88 -7.85 -28.74 15.83
C THR A 88 -6.73 -28.45 14.84
N LEU A 89 -6.02 -29.52 14.46
CA LEU A 89 -4.98 -29.45 13.44
C LEU A 89 -5.59 -29.25 12.05
N LEU A 90 -5.11 -28.23 11.34
CA LEU A 90 -5.62 -27.87 10.03
C LEU A 90 -5.24 -28.93 8.98
N ASN A 91 -6.19 -29.26 8.10
CA ASN A 91 -6.00 -30.14 6.96
C ASN A 91 -6.54 -29.51 5.67
N GLY A 92 -6.31 -30.16 4.52
CA GLY A 92 -6.68 -29.62 3.19
C GLY A 92 -8.18 -29.47 2.93
N ASN A 93 -9.04 -30.07 3.75
CA ASN A 93 -10.50 -29.94 3.64
C ASN A 93 -11.04 -28.78 4.47
N HIS A 94 -10.22 -28.19 5.35
CA HIS A 94 -10.62 -27.07 6.18
C HIS A 94 -10.55 -25.74 5.40
N ARG A 95 -11.41 -24.82 5.82
CA ARG A 95 -11.37 -23.40 5.49
C ARG A 95 -11.27 -22.62 6.78
N MET A 96 -10.48 -21.57 6.78
CA MET A 96 -10.40 -20.64 7.90
C MET A 96 -11.21 -19.40 7.58
N ARG A 97 -11.97 -18.96 8.55
CA ARG A 97 -12.79 -17.77 8.46
C ARG A 97 -12.49 -16.82 9.61
N HIS A 98 -12.28 -15.53 9.30
CA HIS A 98 -12.00 -14.49 10.30
C HIS A 98 -12.87 -13.27 10.03
N PHE A 99 -13.89 -13.11 10.88
CA PHE A 99 -14.78 -11.97 10.91
C PHE A 99 -14.11 -10.81 11.65
N ILE A 100 -13.98 -9.66 10.99
CA ILE A 100 -13.41 -8.46 11.60
C ILE A 100 -14.27 -7.23 11.32
N HIS A 101 -14.16 -6.25 12.22
CA HIS A 101 -14.52 -4.88 11.92
C HIS A 101 -13.30 -4.19 11.29
N ARG A 102 -13.36 -3.92 9.98
CA ARG A 102 -12.20 -3.50 9.18
C ARG A 102 -12.10 -2.00 9.10
N HIS A 103 -10.89 -1.50 9.33
CA HIS A 103 -10.49 -0.12 9.11
C HIS A 103 -9.40 -0.12 8.04
N GLU A 104 -9.55 0.70 7.01
CA GLU A 104 -8.52 0.85 5.98
C GLU A 104 -7.66 2.08 6.25
N PRO A 105 -6.33 2.04 5.98
CA PRO A 105 -5.53 3.24 6.06
C PRO A 105 -6.00 4.29 5.06
N PRO A 106 -5.83 5.58 5.39
CA PRO A 106 -6.16 6.64 4.45
C PRO A 106 -5.25 6.57 3.23
N VAL A 107 -5.70 7.24 2.17
CA VAL A 107 -4.91 7.56 0.97
C VAL A 107 -5.12 9.04 0.64
N LEU A 108 -4.25 9.63 -0.17
CA LEU A 108 -4.47 10.97 -0.72
C LEU A 108 -5.78 10.98 -1.54
N ASN A 109 -6.62 11.99 -1.33
CA ASN A 109 -7.84 12.19 -2.10
C ASN A 109 -7.55 12.88 -3.44
N LEU A 110 -6.74 12.23 -4.27
CA LEU A 110 -6.48 12.68 -5.64
C LEU A 110 -7.43 12.00 -6.63
N PRO A 111 -7.77 12.65 -7.74
CA PRO A 111 -8.58 12.05 -8.80
C PRO A 111 -7.82 10.90 -9.45
N LEU A 112 -8.56 9.90 -9.92
CA LEU A 112 -8.02 8.83 -10.74
C LEU A 112 -8.37 9.13 -12.19
N GLU A 113 -7.42 9.75 -12.89
CA GLU A 113 -7.60 10.18 -14.27
C GLU A 113 -7.46 9.00 -15.25
N VAL A 114 -8.36 8.93 -16.23
CA VAL A 114 -8.22 8.03 -17.37
C VAL A 114 -7.42 8.75 -18.44
N VAL A 115 -6.21 8.26 -18.69
CA VAL A 115 -5.27 8.83 -19.68
C VAL A 115 -5.69 8.45 -21.09
N ALA A 116 -6.03 7.17 -21.28
CA ALA A 116 -6.46 6.65 -22.57
C ALA A 116 -7.30 5.38 -22.37
N GLU A 117 -8.19 5.13 -23.33
CA GLU A 117 -9.03 3.96 -23.36
C GLU A 117 -9.01 3.36 -24.77
N THR A 118 -8.81 2.05 -24.86
CA THR A 118 -8.82 1.27 -26.10
C THR A 118 -9.82 0.13 -25.98
N GLN A 119 -9.92 -0.72 -27.01
CA GLN A 119 -10.76 -1.91 -26.95
C GLN A 119 -10.36 -2.87 -25.82
N ASP A 120 -9.06 -3.05 -25.57
CA ASP A 120 -8.52 -4.06 -24.65
C ASP A 120 -7.98 -3.49 -23.34
N LEU A 121 -7.56 -2.23 -23.35
CA LEU A 121 -6.86 -1.58 -22.24
C LEU A 121 -7.52 -0.26 -21.82
N ILE A 122 -7.40 0.04 -20.53
CA ILE A 122 -7.56 1.37 -19.97
C ILE A 122 -6.26 1.75 -19.28
N ALA A 123 -5.72 2.91 -19.65
CA ALA A 123 -4.54 3.51 -19.05
C ALA A 123 -5.00 4.60 -18.09
N VAL A 124 -4.56 4.51 -16.84
CA VAL A 124 -4.92 5.49 -15.79
C VAL A 124 -3.68 6.14 -15.21
N HIS A 125 -3.82 7.39 -14.77
CA HIS A 125 -2.81 8.07 -13.99
C HIS A 125 -3.04 7.72 -12.51
N LYS A 126 -2.29 6.73 -12.02
CA LYS A 126 -2.34 6.31 -10.62
C LYS A 126 -1.77 7.41 -9.73
N PRO A 127 -2.52 7.93 -8.74
CA PRO A 127 -1.96 8.81 -7.73
C PRO A 127 -0.99 8.06 -6.80
N ALA A 128 -0.01 8.79 -6.26
CA ALA A 128 0.79 8.31 -5.13
C ALA A 128 -0.11 8.01 -3.92
N SER A 129 0.40 7.26 -2.93
CA SER A 129 -0.27 6.79 -1.70
C SER A 129 -1.25 5.61 -1.82
N MET A 130 -1.68 5.27 -3.04
CA MET A 130 -2.76 4.30 -3.25
C MET A 130 -2.22 2.96 -3.78
N PRO A 131 -2.60 1.81 -3.21
CA PRO A 131 -2.29 0.52 -3.83
C PRO A 131 -3.08 0.28 -5.11
N VAL A 132 -2.53 -0.54 -6.01
CA VAL A 132 -3.22 -0.88 -7.27
C VAL A 132 -4.48 -1.72 -7.00
N HIS A 133 -4.33 -2.83 -6.27
CA HIS A 133 -5.40 -3.79 -5.98
C HIS A 133 -5.48 -4.06 -4.48
N ALA A 134 -6.52 -4.78 -4.04
CA ALA A 134 -6.70 -5.16 -2.64
C ALA A 134 -5.47 -5.89 -2.09
N CYS A 135 -4.80 -5.27 -1.13
CA CYS A 135 -3.63 -5.83 -0.47
C CYS A 135 -3.46 -5.23 0.92
N GLY A 136 -2.94 -6.04 1.84
CA GLY A 136 -2.74 -5.70 3.23
C GLY A 136 -4.07 -5.27 3.85
N GLN A 137 -4.01 -4.09 4.46
CA GLN A 137 -5.17 -3.44 5.06
C GLN A 137 -6.08 -2.74 4.03
N TYR A 138 -5.68 -2.63 2.76
CA TYR A 138 -6.44 -1.93 1.72
C TYR A 138 -7.33 -2.86 0.89
N ARG A 139 -8.58 -2.46 0.63
CA ARG A 139 -9.51 -3.10 -0.30
C ARG A 139 -10.27 -2.06 -1.12
N LYS A 140 -11.02 -1.16 -0.47
CA LYS A 140 -11.78 -0.08 -1.09
C LYS A 140 -10.88 1.11 -1.43
N ASN A 141 -9.84 1.39 -0.65
CA ASN A 141 -8.83 2.43 -0.96
C ASN A 141 -7.78 1.90 -1.96
N THR A 142 -8.21 1.47 -3.14
CA THR A 142 -7.33 0.95 -4.21
C THR A 142 -7.73 1.47 -5.57
N VAL A 143 -6.78 1.52 -6.52
CA VAL A 143 -7.05 1.95 -7.91
C VAL A 143 -8.17 1.12 -8.53
N MET A 144 -8.11 -0.20 -8.38
CA MET A 144 -9.12 -1.11 -8.94
C MET A 144 -10.51 -0.84 -8.37
N ALA A 145 -10.65 -0.64 -7.05
CA ALA A 145 -11.96 -0.37 -6.43
C ALA A 145 -12.55 0.95 -6.90
N LEU A 146 -11.74 2.01 -6.98
CA LEU A 146 -12.18 3.33 -7.39
C LEU A 146 -12.52 3.38 -8.88
N LEU A 147 -11.71 2.74 -9.73
CA LEU A 147 -11.99 2.66 -11.16
C LEU A 147 -13.26 1.87 -11.42
N GLN A 148 -13.44 0.72 -10.76
CA GLN A 148 -14.64 -0.11 -10.91
C GLN A 148 -15.91 0.61 -10.44
N MET A 149 -15.81 1.40 -9.37
CA MET A 149 -16.90 2.23 -8.86
C MET A 149 -17.22 3.40 -9.83
N GLY A 150 -16.19 4.06 -10.36
CA GLY A 150 -16.37 5.22 -11.24
C GLY A 150 -16.69 4.87 -12.71
N ARG A 151 -16.36 3.66 -13.14
CA ARG A 151 -16.58 3.14 -14.50
C ARG A 151 -17.20 1.74 -14.48
N PRO A 152 -18.43 1.58 -13.93
CA PRO A 152 -19.11 0.29 -13.89
C PRO A 152 -19.42 -0.26 -15.29
N ASP A 153 -19.49 0.61 -16.30
CA ASP A 153 -19.67 0.27 -17.72
C ASP A 153 -18.57 -0.63 -18.28
N LEU A 154 -17.36 -0.59 -17.71
CA LEU A 154 -16.23 -1.41 -18.15
C LEU A 154 -16.32 -2.87 -17.69
N GLY A 155 -17.29 -3.21 -16.82
CA GLY A 155 -17.39 -4.53 -16.24
C GLY A 155 -16.13 -4.92 -15.44
N LYS A 156 -15.86 -6.22 -15.30
CA LYS A 156 -14.73 -6.70 -14.50
C LYS A 156 -13.39 -6.34 -15.14
N LEU A 157 -12.54 -5.65 -14.39
CA LEU A 157 -11.20 -5.24 -14.81
C LEU A 157 -10.09 -6.17 -14.29
N PHE A 158 -8.94 -6.17 -14.97
CA PHE A 158 -7.81 -7.05 -14.71
C PHE A 158 -6.49 -6.27 -14.67
N PRO A 159 -5.81 -6.15 -13.52
CA PRO A 159 -4.51 -5.48 -13.45
C PRO A 159 -3.46 -6.28 -14.23
N VAL A 160 -2.65 -5.60 -15.06
CA VAL A 160 -1.61 -6.25 -15.89
C VAL A 160 -0.22 -6.15 -15.29
N HIS A 161 0.04 -5.10 -14.52
CA HIS A 161 1.22 -4.91 -13.70
C HIS A 161 0.84 -4.12 -12.44
N ARG A 162 1.82 -3.86 -11.57
CA ARG A 162 1.64 -3.05 -10.36
C ARG A 162 2.69 -1.95 -10.28
N LEU A 163 2.28 -0.83 -9.69
CA LEU A 163 3.18 0.17 -9.12
C LEU A 163 3.11 0.07 -7.61
N ASP A 164 4.20 0.41 -6.92
CA ASP A 164 4.21 0.46 -5.47
C ASP A 164 3.24 1.52 -4.95
N LYS A 165 2.74 1.35 -3.73
CA LYS A 165 1.80 2.28 -3.09
C LYS A 165 2.24 3.75 -3.21
N PRO A 166 3.49 4.12 -2.87
CA PRO A 166 3.92 5.52 -2.90
C PRO A 166 4.27 6.04 -4.31
N VAL A 167 4.42 5.15 -5.30
CA VAL A 167 4.80 5.52 -6.67
C VAL A 167 3.59 6.01 -7.45
N SER A 168 3.73 7.12 -8.16
CA SER A 168 2.68 7.68 -9.03
C SER A 168 2.91 7.30 -10.50
N GLY A 169 1.93 7.60 -11.35
CA GLY A 169 2.09 7.59 -12.80
C GLY A 169 1.23 6.57 -13.52
N LEU A 170 1.58 6.30 -14.76
CA LEU A 170 0.83 5.49 -15.69
C LEU A 170 0.66 4.06 -15.14
N LEU A 171 -0.56 3.53 -15.23
CA LEU A 171 -0.88 2.15 -14.89
C LEU A 171 -1.82 1.60 -15.96
N LEU A 172 -1.45 0.46 -16.54
CA LEU A 172 -2.28 -0.23 -17.52
C LEU A 172 -3.17 -1.26 -16.81
N ILE A 173 -4.44 -1.28 -17.21
CA ILE A 173 -5.45 -2.22 -16.71
C ILE A 173 -6.16 -2.80 -17.94
N ALA A 174 -6.31 -4.12 -17.98
CA ALA A 174 -6.99 -4.80 -19.06
C ALA A 174 -8.49 -4.94 -18.78
N LYS A 175 -9.28 -4.83 -19.83
CA LYS A 175 -10.74 -5.01 -19.80
C LYS A 175 -11.15 -6.48 -19.83
N THR A 176 -10.25 -7.37 -20.26
CA THR A 176 -10.49 -8.83 -20.31
C THR A 176 -9.31 -9.61 -19.74
N ALA A 177 -9.57 -10.85 -19.28
CA ALA A 177 -8.51 -11.75 -18.82
C ALA A 177 -7.53 -12.13 -19.93
N ALA A 178 -8.01 -12.21 -21.18
CA ALA A 178 -7.17 -12.51 -22.35
C ALA A 178 -6.19 -11.37 -22.64
N ALA A 179 -6.68 -10.12 -22.66
CA ALA A 179 -5.85 -8.93 -22.80
C ALA A 179 -4.84 -8.82 -21.64
N ALA A 180 -5.28 -9.12 -20.40
CA ALA A 180 -4.39 -9.11 -19.23
C ALA A 180 -3.23 -10.09 -19.37
N LYS A 181 -3.51 -11.30 -19.86
CA LYS A 181 -2.48 -12.31 -20.13
C LYS A 181 -1.54 -11.87 -21.24
N ALA A 182 -2.07 -11.38 -22.36
CA ALA A 182 -1.27 -10.96 -23.51
C ALA A 182 -0.31 -9.80 -23.15
N VAL A 183 -0.84 -8.74 -22.54
CA VAL A 183 -0.05 -7.56 -22.14
C VAL A 183 0.87 -7.88 -20.97
N GLY A 184 0.43 -8.69 -20.01
CA GLY A 184 1.27 -9.17 -18.92
C GLY A 184 2.50 -9.92 -19.42
N THR A 185 2.36 -10.80 -20.42
CA THR A 185 3.49 -11.47 -21.07
C THR A 185 4.45 -10.47 -21.69
N GLN A 186 3.95 -9.51 -22.49
CA GLN A 186 4.79 -8.46 -23.12
C GLN A 186 5.57 -7.65 -22.07
N ILE A 187 4.95 -7.28 -20.95
CA ILE A 187 5.62 -6.50 -19.89
C ILE A 187 6.76 -7.28 -19.23
N THR A 188 6.62 -8.60 -19.12
CA THR A 188 7.65 -9.47 -18.53
C THR A 188 8.72 -9.90 -19.52
N GLU A 189 8.43 -9.83 -20.82
CA GLU A 189 9.34 -10.19 -21.89
C GLU A 189 10.41 -9.09 -22.07
N PRO A 190 11.71 -9.42 -21.94
CA PRO A 190 12.78 -8.45 -22.07
C PRO A 190 12.73 -7.71 -23.42
N GLY A 191 12.66 -6.38 -23.37
CA GLY A 191 12.69 -5.52 -24.56
C GLY A 191 11.35 -5.38 -25.30
N ALA A 192 10.32 -6.17 -24.97
CA ALA A 192 9.02 -6.06 -25.64
C ALA A 192 8.23 -4.80 -25.23
N VAL A 193 8.47 -4.28 -24.02
CA VAL A 193 7.89 -3.01 -23.53
C VAL A 193 8.99 -2.11 -22.98
N HIS A 194 9.15 -0.94 -23.60
CA HIS A 194 9.96 0.15 -23.10
C HIS A 194 9.20 0.90 -21.99
N LYS A 195 9.84 0.99 -20.83
CA LYS A 195 9.32 1.57 -19.61
C LYS A 195 10.11 2.82 -19.29
N THR A 196 9.44 3.96 -19.16
CA THR A 196 10.10 5.22 -18.78
C THR A 196 9.58 5.69 -17.45
N TYR A 197 10.48 5.88 -16.50
CA TYR A 197 10.21 6.45 -15.20
C TYR A 197 10.99 7.74 -15.04
N ILE A 198 10.48 8.66 -14.24
CA ILE A 198 11.21 9.84 -13.78
C ILE A 198 11.41 9.70 -12.27
N ALA A 199 12.64 9.93 -11.82
CA ALA A 199 13.00 9.97 -10.41
C ALA A 199 13.67 11.29 -10.06
N ARG A 200 13.40 11.80 -8.86
CA ARG A 200 14.20 12.89 -8.28
C ARG A 200 15.14 12.33 -7.23
N VAL A 201 16.43 12.49 -7.42
CA VAL A 201 17.49 11.84 -6.64
C VAL A 201 18.35 12.86 -5.90
N LEU A 202 19.04 12.43 -4.85
CA LEU A 202 20.02 13.26 -4.14
C LEU A 202 21.29 13.48 -4.97
N GLY A 203 21.84 14.69 -4.82
CA GLY A 203 23.09 15.12 -5.42
C GLY A 203 23.00 15.41 -6.91
N SER A 204 24.16 15.74 -7.48
CA SER A 204 24.36 15.90 -8.93
C SER A 204 24.56 14.53 -9.56
N PHE A 205 23.57 14.06 -10.32
CA PHE A 205 23.67 12.79 -11.03
C PHE A 205 24.62 12.97 -12.24
N PRO A 206 25.41 11.95 -12.61
CA PRO A 206 26.35 12.05 -13.74
C PRO A 206 25.67 12.36 -15.08
N ASP A 207 26.36 13.12 -15.94
CA ASP A 207 25.85 13.50 -17.27
C ASP A 207 25.75 12.30 -18.23
N ASP A 208 26.74 11.40 -18.18
CA ASP A 208 26.78 10.22 -19.03
C ASP A 208 25.71 9.19 -18.63
N PRO A 209 25.03 8.55 -19.59
CA PRO A 209 24.10 7.47 -19.29
C PRO A 209 24.76 6.30 -18.54
N ILE A 210 24.09 5.81 -17.50
CA ILE A 210 24.59 4.71 -16.65
C ILE A 210 23.63 3.53 -16.73
N ALA A 211 24.16 2.31 -16.83
CA ALA A 211 23.38 1.09 -16.71
C ALA A 211 23.79 0.31 -15.45
N VAL A 212 22.81 -0.14 -14.67
CA VAL A 212 23.02 -1.04 -13.54
C VAL A 212 22.43 -2.40 -13.88
N ASP A 213 23.26 -3.43 -13.84
CA ASP A 213 22.91 -4.82 -14.06
C ASP A 213 23.38 -5.66 -12.87
N ARG A 214 22.48 -5.80 -11.88
CA ARG A 214 22.77 -6.46 -10.61
C ARG A 214 21.57 -7.25 -10.14
N GLN A 215 21.83 -8.40 -9.51
CA GLN A 215 20.75 -9.23 -9.00
C GLN A 215 20.14 -8.64 -7.73
N LEU A 216 18.83 -8.79 -7.59
CA LEU A 216 18.07 -8.35 -6.43
C LEU A 216 17.43 -9.53 -5.72
N ALA A 217 17.56 -9.55 -4.40
CA ALA A 217 16.82 -10.43 -3.52
C ALA A 217 15.74 -9.63 -2.76
N TRP A 218 14.72 -10.33 -2.29
CA TRP A 218 13.61 -9.76 -1.53
C TRP A 218 13.57 -10.34 -0.13
N ASP A 219 13.70 -9.48 0.89
CA ASP A 219 13.41 -9.85 2.27
C ASP A 219 11.96 -9.53 2.61
N SER A 220 11.18 -10.58 2.85
CA SER A 220 9.77 -10.46 3.23
C SER A 220 9.56 -9.97 4.67
N GLY A 221 10.53 -10.17 5.57
CA GLY A 221 10.42 -9.75 6.96
C GLY A 221 10.59 -8.24 7.13
N SER A 222 11.53 -7.64 6.40
CA SER A 222 11.75 -6.19 6.38
C SER A 222 11.04 -5.46 5.24
N ASN A 223 10.34 -6.19 4.35
CA ASN A 223 9.68 -5.65 3.16
C ASN A 223 10.65 -4.80 2.31
N HIS A 224 11.85 -5.33 2.12
CA HIS A 224 12.99 -4.62 1.57
C HIS A 224 13.69 -5.45 0.48
N ALA A 225 13.88 -4.86 -0.70
CA ALA A 225 14.74 -5.42 -1.73
C ALA A 225 16.18 -4.95 -1.51
N PHE A 226 17.17 -5.81 -1.74
CA PHE A 226 18.59 -5.49 -1.62
C PHE A 226 19.40 -6.18 -2.73
N LEU A 227 20.60 -5.66 -2.99
CA LEU A 227 21.54 -6.28 -3.91
C LEU A 227 22.20 -7.48 -3.25
N MET A 228 22.31 -8.60 -3.97
CA MET A 228 23.24 -9.65 -3.57
C MET A 228 24.63 -9.32 -4.10
N GLU A 229 25.62 -9.30 -3.22
CA GLU A 229 27.02 -9.30 -3.64
C GLU A 229 27.36 -10.68 -4.20
N ALA A 230 28.23 -10.71 -5.21
CA ALA A 230 28.78 -11.96 -5.70
C ALA A 230 29.53 -12.67 -4.57
N GLU A 231 29.42 -14.00 -4.48
CA GLU A 231 30.13 -14.78 -3.47
C GLU A 231 31.63 -14.41 -3.44
N GLY A 232 32.09 -13.82 -2.34
CA GLY A 232 33.51 -13.49 -2.14
C GLY A 232 33.86 -12.09 -1.61
N SER A 233 32.92 -11.14 -1.52
CA SER A 233 33.16 -9.84 -0.87
C SER A 233 32.29 -9.65 0.37
N LEU A 234 32.83 -10.02 1.52
CA LEU A 234 32.36 -9.50 2.81
C LEU A 234 32.92 -8.09 2.99
N SER A 235 32.36 -7.11 2.27
CA SER A 235 32.48 -5.70 2.64
C SER A 235 31.21 -5.26 3.36
N GLN A 236 31.05 -5.79 4.57
CA GLN A 236 30.15 -5.24 5.58
C GLN A 236 30.65 -3.84 5.96
N LYS A 237 30.31 -2.83 5.16
CA LYS A 237 30.43 -1.43 5.57
C LYS A 237 29.10 -0.72 5.33
N GLN A 238 28.41 -0.52 6.45
CA GLN A 238 27.55 0.61 6.75
C GLN A 238 26.19 0.67 6.01
N SER A 239 25.32 -0.27 6.36
CA SER A 239 23.91 0.09 6.61
C SER A 239 23.63 -0.18 8.09
N MET A 240 23.45 0.90 8.85
CA MET A 240 23.03 0.86 10.24
C MET A 240 21.60 0.30 10.31
N GLY A 241 21.47 -1.00 10.58
CA GLY A 241 20.17 -1.59 10.91
C GLY A 241 20.04 -3.07 10.54
N ARG A 242 20.43 -3.94 11.48
CA ARG A 242 20.03 -5.35 11.61
C ARG A 242 20.44 -6.27 10.44
N VAL A 243 21.45 -7.12 10.70
CA VAL A 243 21.64 -8.36 9.93
C VAL A 243 20.32 -9.14 10.00
N PRO A 244 19.71 -9.55 8.87
CA PRO A 244 18.54 -10.42 8.92
C PRO A 244 18.94 -11.69 9.66
N GLU A 245 18.33 -11.96 10.82
CA GLU A 245 18.28 -13.33 11.34
C GLU A 245 17.47 -14.13 10.32
N VAL A 246 18.18 -14.76 9.37
CA VAL A 246 17.58 -15.67 8.41
C VAL A 246 17.00 -16.81 9.21
N GLY A 247 15.66 -16.83 9.35
CA GLY A 247 14.95 -18.04 9.77
C GLY A 247 15.38 -19.17 8.84
N GLN A 248 15.85 -20.28 9.41
CA GLN A 248 16.65 -21.35 8.80
C GLN A 248 16.07 -22.05 7.55
N ASN A 249 15.02 -21.56 6.88
CA ASN A 249 14.31 -22.29 5.82
C ASN A 249 13.80 -21.44 4.62
N GLN A 250 14.34 -20.25 4.34
CA GLN A 250 14.08 -19.56 3.07
C GLN A 250 15.37 -19.14 2.37
N GLU A 251 15.74 -19.87 1.31
CA GLU A 251 16.72 -19.39 0.35
C GLU A 251 16.22 -18.09 -0.28
N LEU A 252 16.96 -17.01 -0.07
CA LEU A 252 16.73 -15.74 -0.73
C LEU A 252 17.07 -15.90 -2.23
N GLN A 253 16.04 -16.08 -3.05
CA GLN A 253 16.22 -16.20 -4.49
C GLN A 253 16.54 -14.84 -5.11
N ALA A 254 17.82 -14.61 -5.40
CA ALA A 254 18.27 -13.48 -6.19
C ALA A 254 17.78 -13.60 -7.64
N LYS A 255 17.38 -12.47 -8.22
CA LYS A 255 16.85 -12.39 -9.59
C LYS A 255 17.53 -11.27 -10.35
N GLU A 256 17.85 -11.52 -11.61
CA GLU A 256 18.41 -10.50 -12.50
C GLU A 256 17.53 -9.25 -12.55
N ALA A 257 18.20 -8.10 -12.45
CA ALA A 257 17.59 -6.79 -12.55
C ALA A 257 18.49 -5.83 -13.32
N GLN A 258 17.93 -5.20 -14.36
CA GLN A 258 18.66 -4.25 -15.20
C GLN A 258 17.88 -2.95 -15.38
N THR A 259 18.55 -1.82 -15.15
CA THR A 259 17.98 -0.47 -15.30
C THR A 259 18.98 0.47 -15.95
N GLY A 260 18.57 1.20 -16.99
CA GLY A 260 19.31 2.33 -17.53
C GLY A 260 18.89 3.64 -16.88
N PHE A 261 19.82 4.58 -16.73
CA PHE A 261 19.62 5.88 -16.14
C PHE A 261 20.24 6.97 -17.02
N ARG A 262 19.56 8.11 -17.11
CA ARG A 262 20.04 9.28 -17.85
C ARG A 262 19.63 10.54 -17.11
N LEU A 263 20.58 11.45 -16.90
CA LEU A 263 20.29 12.77 -16.35
C LEU A 263 19.33 13.53 -17.28
N LEU A 264 18.32 14.16 -16.71
CA LEU A 264 17.42 15.08 -17.41
C LEU A 264 17.73 16.53 -17.08
N SER A 265 17.92 16.83 -15.80
CA SER A 265 18.25 18.18 -15.32
C SER A 265 18.77 18.11 -13.90
N VAL A 266 19.62 19.06 -13.52
CA VAL A 266 20.05 19.27 -12.13
C VAL A 266 19.22 20.42 -11.56
N ALA A 267 18.76 20.31 -10.32
CA ALA A 267 18.09 21.41 -9.64
C ALA A 267 19.05 22.59 -9.47
N SER A 268 18.52 23.82 -9.42
CA SER A 268 19.35 25.03 -9.32
C SER A 268 20.22 25.09 -8.06
N ASP A 269 19.83 24.40 -6.99
CA ASP A 269 20.59 24.27 -5.75
C ASP A 269 21.66 23.16 -5.80
N ALA A 270 21.72 22.39 -6.90
CA ALA A 270 22.57 21.21 -7.08
C ALA A 270 22.39 20.11 -6.02
N CYS A 271 21.41 20.21 -5.13
CA CYS A 271 21.14 19.24 -4.08
C CYS A 271 20.40 18.01 -4.60
N THR A 272 19.72 18.16 -5.74
CA THR A 272 18.95 17.07 -6.37
C THR A 272 19.05 17.09 -7.87
N SER A 273 18.83 15.93 -8.49
CA SER A 273 18.78 15.77 -9.95
C SER A 273 17.50 15.07 -10.36
N LEU A 274 17.01 15.40 -11.55
CA LEU A 274 15.94 14.68 -12.22
C LEU A 274 16.56 13.66 -13.17
N VAL A 275 16.16 12.40 -13.02
CA VAL A 275 16.75 11.26 -13.73
C VAL A 275 15.65 10.50 -14.44
N GLU A 276 15.86 10.22 -15.72
CA GLU A 276 15.07 9.24 -16.46
C GLU A 276 15.58 7.84 -16.12
N CYS A 277 14.67 6.94 -15.74
CA CYS A 277 14.98 5.55 -15.43
C CYS A 277 14.25 4.63 -16.42
N GLN A 278 14.99 3.71 -17.01
CA GLN A 278 14.51 2.76 -18.01
C GLN A 278 14.73 1.32 -17.50
N PRO A 279 13.84 0.78 -16.64
CA PRO A 279 13.97 -0.59 -16.15
C PRO A 279 13.64 -1.59 -17.27
N LYS A 280 14.55 -2.51 -17.56
CA LYS A 280 14.30 -3.60 -18.53
C LYS A 280 13.55 -4.75 -17.88
N THR A 281 13.88 -5.06 -16.63
CA THR A 281 13.14 -6.00 -15.76
C THR A 281 12.08 -5.28 -14.91
N GLY A 282 11.37 -6.01 -14.04
CA GLY A 282 10.32 -5.45 -13.17
C GLY A 282 10.34 -6.05 -11.77
N ARG A 283 11.48 -6.00 -11.07
CA ARG A 283 11.60 -6.47 -9.68
C ARG A 283 11.06 -5.43 -8.70
N THR A 284 10.56 -5.88 -7.56
CA THR A 284 10.06 -4.99 -6.50
C THR A 284 11.17 -4.02 -6.06
N HIS A 285 10.86 -2.73 -5.96
CA HIS A 285 11.79 -1.66 -5.59
C HIS A 285 13.04 -1.52 -6.47
N GLN A 286 13.10 -2.13 -7.65
CA GLN A 286 14.30 -2.18 -8.49
C GLN A 286 14.96 -0.82 -8.74
N ILE A 287 14.20 0.17 -9.19
CA ILE A 287 14.72 1.52 -9.47
C ILE A 287 15.27 2.15 -8.18
N ARG A 288 14.56 1.98 -7.06
CA ARG A 288 14.91 2.54 -5.75
C ARG A 288 16.26 2.01 -5.27
N VAL A 289 16.45 0.69 -5.34
CA VAL A 289 17.71 0.01 -4.97
C VAL A 289 18.85 0.41 -5.88
N HIS A 290 18.63 0.40 -7.21
CA HIS A 290 19.69 0.72 -8.17
C HIS A 290 20.18 2.17 -8.04
N LEU A 291 19.27 3.12 -7.82
CA LEU A 291 19.62 4.52 -7.59
C LEU A 291 20.39 4.70 -6.27
N SER A 292 19.96 4.02 -5.20
CA SER A 292 20.69 3.99 -3.93
C SER A 292 22.09 3.40 -4.08
N PHE A 293 22.22 2.31 -4.83
CA PHE A 293 23.52 1.68 -5.15
C PHE A 293 24.47 2.60 -5.91
N LEU A 294 23.95 3.44 -6.82
CA LEU A 294 24.73 4.45 -7.53
C LEU A 294 25.15 5.62 -6.62
N GLY A 295 24.77 5.65 -5.34
CA GLY A 295 25.02 6.77 -4.43
C GLY A 295 24.03 7.93 -4.60
N HIS A 296 22.99 7.76 -5.42
CA HIS A 296 21.98 8.78 -5.73
C HIS A 296 20.58 8.27 -5.40
N PRO A 297 20.25 7.99 -4.12
CA PRO A 297 18.93 7.50 -3.77
C PRO A 297 17.85 8.51 -4.15
N ILE A 298 16.63 8.02 -4.40
CA ILE A 298 15.47 8.89 -4.56
C ILE A 298 15.35 9.77 -3.33
N ALA A 299 15.24 11.08 -3.54
CA ALA A 299 15.61 12.03 -2.50
C ALA A 299 14.75 11.95 -1.25
N ASN A 300 13.48 11.55 -1.40
CA ASN A 300 12.57 11.34 -0.29
C ASN A 300 12.31 9.86 0.07
N ASP A 301 13.19 8.96 -0.34
CA ASP A 301 13.08 7.53 -0.07
C ASP A 301 13.85 7.12 1.19
N SER A 302 13.26 7.33 2.36
CA SER A 302 13.91 7.00 3.64
C SER A 302 14.31 5.53 3.77
N GLN A 303 13.58 4.61 3.12
CA GLN A 303 13.89 3.18 3.12
C GLN A 303 15.23 2.88 2.42
N TYR A 304 15.62 3.71 1.44
CA TYR A 304 16.80 3.50 0.60
C TYR A 304 17.84 4.61 0.73
N GLY A 305 17.84 5.35 1.84
CA GLY A 305 18.84 6.37 2.17
C GLY A 305 18.53 7.79 1.69
N GLY A 306 17.34 8.03 1.14
CA GLY A 306 16.84 9.36 0.83
C GLY A 306 16.51 10.13 2.10
N THR A 307 17.24 11.21 2.35
CA THR A 307 17.13 12.03 3.57
C THR A 307 16.71 13.47 3.28
N TYR A 308 16.24 13.77 2.07
CA TYR A 308 15.90 15.13 1.67
C TYR A 308 14.73 15.69 2.50
N LYS A 309 15.04 16.64 3.39
CA LYS A 309 14.07 17.37 4.22
C LYS A 309 13.66 18.69 3.55
N GLY A 310 13.13 18.59 2.33
CA GLY A 310 12.49 19.72 1.64
C GLY A 310 11.17 20.15 2.28
N PRO A 311 10.48 21.19 1.74
CA PRO A 311 9.18 21.61 2.24
C PRO A 311 8.24 20.43 2.32
N ASP A 312 7.45 20.41 3.39
CA ASP A 312 6.68 19.28 3.89
C ASP A 312 5.98 18.53 2.74
N GLN A 313 6.57 17.39 2.34
CA GLN A 313 6.29 16.71 1.06
C GLN A 313 4.82 16.31 0.94
N VAL A 314 4.21 16.01 2.09
CA VAL A 314 2.80 15.69 2.24
C VAL A 314 1.92 16.92 2.01
N ARG A 315 2.36 18.10 2.47
CA ARG A 315 1.59 19.34 2.41
C ARG A 315 1.35 19.80 0.97
N THR A 316 2.27 19.56 0.04
CA THR A 316 2.06 19.84 -1.38
C THR A 316 0.95 18.96 -1.96
N TYR A 317 1.02 17.65 -1.72
CA TYR A 317 -0.01 16.70 -2.17
C TYR A 317 -1.36 16.91 -1.49
N ILE A 318 -1.36 17.24 -0.20
CA ILE A 318 -2.57 17.58 0.56
C ILE A 318 -3.17 18.89 0.05
N THR A 319 -2.36 19.92 -0.23
CA THR A 319 -2.84 21.18 -0.82
C THR A 319 -3.49 20.92 -2.17
N ALA A 320 -2.84 20.14 -3.05
CA ALA A 320 -3.43 19.74 -4.33
C ALA A 320 -4.75 18.96 -4.13
N ALA A 321 -4.78 17.99 -3.22
CA ALA A 321 -5.97 17.20 -2.90
C ALA A 321 -7.10 18.01 -2.23
N ARG A 322 -6.78 19.11 -1.54
CA ARG A 322 -7.77 20.06 -0.98
C ARG A 322 -8.33 20.96 -2.07
N ASN A 323 -7.48 21.51 -2.93
CA ASN A 323 -7.91 22.44 -3.97
C ASN A 323 -8.85 21.78 -5.01
N ASP A 324 -8.68 20.50 -5.30
CA ASP A 324 -9.56 19.77 -6.22
C ASP A 324 -10.98 19.52 -5.67
N THR A 325 -11.22 19.75 -4.37
CA THR A 325 -12.59 19.70 -3.81
C THR A 325 -13.44 20.94 -4.15
N SER A 326 -12.85 21.99 -4.74
CA SER A 326 -13.52 23.25 -5.08
C SER A 326 -13.96 23.39 -6.55
N SER A 327 -13.73 22.38 -7.39
CA SER A 327 -13.97 22.46 -8.85
C SER A 327 -15.26 21.77 -9.34
N HIS A 328 -16.14 21.28 -8.45
CA HIS A 328 -17.47 20.76 -8.83
C HIS A 328 -18.58 21.66 -8.28
N SER A 329 -18.88 22.75 -8.99
CA SER A 329 -20.09 23.54 -8.79
C SER A 329 -21.31 22.82 -9.40
N GLY A 330 -22.05 22.08 -8.57
CA GLY A 330 -23.48 21.77 -8.76
C GLY A 330 -24.33 22.67 -7.85
N PRO A 331 -25.57 23.01 -8.21
CA PRO A 331 -26.22 24.23 -7.71
C PRO A 331 -26.54 24.14 -6.21
N SER A 332 -26.24 25.23 -5.53
CA SER A 332 -26.63 25.51 -4.15
C SER A 332 -28.14 25.61 -4.01
N THR A 333 -28.73 24.80 -3.13
CA THR A 333 -29.99 25.15 -2.48
C THR A 333 -29.91 24.83 -0.99
N SER A 334 -30.12 25.89 -0.21
CA SER A 334 -30.22 25.95 1.24
C SER A 334 -31.38 25.13 1.81
N ALA A 335 -31.15 24.59 3.01
CA ALA A 335 -32.04 24.34 4.15
C ALA A 335 -33.56 24.19 3.97
N ASN A 336 -34.08 23.20 4.72
CA ASN A 336 -35.45 22.94 5.17
C ASN A 336 -36.36 22.11 4.26
N ALA A 337 -36.61 20.85 4.65
CA ALA A 337 -37.96 20.31 4.82
C ALA A 337 -37.96 18.90 5.43
N THR A 338 -38.62 18.81 6.58
CA THR A 338 -39.22 17.66 7.25
C THR A 338 -39.75 16.56 6.32
N ALA A 339 -39.33 15.31 6.57
CA ALA A 339 -39.91 14.12 5.96
C ALA A 339 -41.17 13.68 6.70
N ALA A 340 -42.32 13.87 6.05
CA ALA A 340 -43.52 13.10 6.27
C ALA A 340 -43.80 12.30 4.98
N ALA A 341 -44.14 11.03 5.15
CA ALA A 341 -44.94 10.15 4.28
C ALA A 341 -44.33 8.76 4.13
N SER A 342 -44.68 7.91 5.09
CA SER A 342 -44.92 6.49 4.89
C SER A 342 -45.98 6.29 3.79
N GLN A 343 -45.78 5.31 2.90
CA GLN A 343 -46.68 4.15 2.68
C GLN A 343 -46.57 3.59 1.25
N ALA A 344 -46.40 2.26 1.25
CA ALA A 344 -46.97 1.28 0.34
C ALA A 344 -46.63 1.34 -1.17
N ILE A 345 -46.12 0.21 -1.69
CA ILE A 345 -46.94 -0.74 -2.46
C ILE A 345 -46.20 -2.09 -2.54
N ARG A 346 -46.90 -3.15 -2.13
CA ARG A 346 -46.59 -4.57 -2.34
C ARG A 346 -47.21 -5.02 -3.66
N SER A 347 -46.58 -6.02 -4.30
CA SER A 347 -47.11 -7.11 -5.15
C SER A 347 -46.19 -7.32 -6.36
N LYS A 348 -45.89 -8.51 -6.88
CA LYS A 348 -46.39 -9.88 -6.68
C LYS A 348 -45.32 -10.85 -7.23
N THR A 349 -45.28 -12.03 -6.65
CA THR A 349 -44.49 -13.24 -6.99
C THR A 349 -44.84 -13.82 -8.36
N THR A 350 -43.88 -14.45 -9.05
CA THR A 350 -44.09 -15.76 -9.71
C THR A 350 -42.77 -16.55 -9.84
N GLN A 351 -42.88 -17.85 -9.62
CA GLN A 351 -41.88 -18.91 -9.52
C GLN A 351 -41.99 -19.83 -10.76
N GLN A 352 -40.98 -20.69 -11.00
CA GLN A 352 -40.94 -21.92 -11.86
C GLN A 352 -40.32 -21.72 -13.26
N ASP A 353 -39.38 -22.51 -13.81
CA ASP A 353 -38.82 -23.88 -13.61
C ASP A 353 -37.31 -23.91 -14.01
N ILE A 354 -36.34 -24.64 -13.42
CA ILE A 354 -35.99 -26.09 -13.47
C ILE A 354 -35.87 -26.66 -14.91
N ASP A 355 -34.64 -26.83 -15.46
CA ASP A 355 -33.93 -28.13 -15.49
C ASP A 355 -32.53 -28.14 -16.17
N SER A 356 -31.60 -28.78 -15.46
CA SER A 356 -30.43 -29.60 -15.84
C SER A 356 -29.73 -29.53 -17.22
N ALA A 357 -28.40 -29.30 -17.19
CA ALA A 357 -27.40 -30.15 -17.87
C ALA A 357 -25.99 -29.92 -17.29
N ASP A 358 -25.53 -30.93 -16.59
CA ASP A 358 -24.18 -31.15 -16.06
C ASP A 358 -23.22 -31.52 -17.21
N GLN A 359 -21.97 -31.04 -17.17
CA GLN A 359 -20.74 -31.80 -17.51
C GLN A 359 -19.48 -30.90 -17.62
N HIS A 360 -18.62 -31.08 -16.62
CA HIS A 360 -17.16 -31.17 -16.66
C HIS A 360 -16.26 -30.02 -17.20
N GLN A 361 -15.60 -29.40 -16.22
CA GLN A 361 -14.13 -29.25 -16.08
C GLN A 361 -13.35 -28.46 -17.14
N THR A 362 -12.92 -27.26 -16.76
CA THR A 362 -11.49 -26.94 -16.51
C THR A 362 -11.40 -25.57 -15.81
N VAL A 363 -11.40 -25.57 -14.48
CA VAL A 363 -11.32 -24.33 -13.68
C VAL A 363 -9.87 -23.86 -13.58
N ASN A 364 -9.58 -22.71 -14.21
CA ASN A 364 -8.32 -21.98 -14.10
C ASN A 364 -8.02 -21.59 -12.64
N LYS A 365 -6.96 -22.20 -12.09
CA LYS A 365 -6.45 -22.11 -10.69
C LYS A 365 -5.84 -20.75 -10.28
N ARG A 366 -6.21 -19.61 -10.86
CA ARG A 366 -5.58 -18.31 -10.54
C ARG A 366 -6.58 -17.24 -10.13
N GLN A 367 -7.29 -17.44 -9.02
CA GLN A 367 -7.95 -16.39 -8.22
C GLN A 367 -8.65 -17.02 -7.02
N LYS A 368 -7.90 -17.40 -5.97
CA LYS A 368 -8.47 -17.71 -4.64
C LYS A 368 -7.37 -17.72 -3.59
N CYS A 369 -7.06 -16.54 -3.04
CA CYS A 369 -6.43 -16.39 -1.72
C CYS A 369 -6.45 -14.91 -1.29
N THR A 370 -7.52 -14.51 -0.62
CA THR A 370 -7.70 -13.18 -0.01
C THR A 370 -6.96 -13.01 1.32
N LEU A 371 -6.34 -14.07 1.85
CA LEU A 371 -5.49 -14.03 3.06
C LEU A 371 -4.01 -13.78 2.73
N GLU A 372 -3.54 -14.08 1.52
CA GLU A 372 -2.11 -13.91 1.19
C GLU A 372 -1.71 -12.46 0.90
N ALA A 373 -2.70 -11.61 0.63
CA ALA A 373 -2.45 -10.19 0.45
C ALA A 373 -2.16 -9.48 1.79
N ALA A 374 -2.40 -10.10 2.95
CA ALA A 374 -2.34 -9.47 4.27
C ALA A 374 -0.92 -9.24 4.84
N LEU A 375 0.15 -9.58 4.12
CA LEU A 375 1.53 -9.63 4.63
C LEU A 375 2.35 -8.33 4.50
N ILE A 376 1.74 -7.15 4.56
CA ILE A 376 2.51 -5.89 4.55
C ILE A 376 1.94 -4.93 5.61
N SER A 377 2.47 -5.00 6.83
CA SER A 377 2.33 -3.94 7.84
C SER A 377 3.47 -3.99 8.85
N HIS A 378 4.06 -2.82 9.08
CA HIS A 378 5.23 -2.53 9.92
C HIS A 378 5.09 -3.00 11.38
N HIS A 379 6.19 -3.51 11.94
CA HIS A 379 6.52 -3.36 13.35
C HIS A 379 7.13 -1.97 13.58
N ALA A 380 6.47 -1.15 14.39
CA ALA A 380 7.12 -0.07 15.13
C ALA A 380 7.02 -0.44 16.62
N ARG A 381 8.11 -0.92 17.22
CA ARG A 381 8.21 -1.02 18.69
C ARG A 381 8.95 0.20 19.18
N GLY A 382 8.26 1.06 19.93
CA GLY A 382 8.88 2.10 20.72
C GLY A 382 9.74 1.43 21.80
N ALA A 383 11.03 1.76 21.81
CA ALA A 383 11.92 1.41 22.91
C ALA A 383 11.80 2.49 23.98
N SER A 384 11.14 2.17 25.09
CA SER A 384 11.25 2.91 26.34
C SER A 384 12.58 2.55 26.99
N ILE A 385 13.52 3.50 27.05
CA ILE A 385 14.75 3.36 27.82
C ILE A 385 14.42 3.68 29.28
N SER A 386 14.44 2.64 30.13
CA SER A 386 14.42 2.80 31.58
C SER A 386 15.82 3.16 32.05
N THR A 387 16.00 4.38 32.57
CA THR A 387 17.21 4.78 33.28
C THR A 387 17.16 4.21 34.70
N ASN A 388 17.97 3.17 34.96
CA ASN A 388 18.30 2.79 36.34
C ASN A 388 19.45 3.67 36.82
N CYS A 389 19.18 4.37 37.90
CA CYS A 389 20.14 5.10 38.72
C CYS A 389 21.08 4.12 39.41
N ASP A 390 22.39 4.40 39.37
CA ASP A 390 23.31 3.90 40.38
C ASP A 390 24.35 4.97 40.73
N GLN A 391 24.60 5.07 42.02
CA GLN A 391 25.33 6.15 42.70
C GLN A 391 26.85 5.94 42.61
N GLY A 392 27.62 7.04 42.55
CA GLY A 392 29.09 6.94 42.63
C GLY A 392 29.87 8.26 42.48
N ASN A 393 29.70 9.15 43.45
CA ASN A 393 30.63 10.14 44.02
C ASN A 393 31.98 10.51 43.30
N GLY A 394 32.29 11.81 43.21
CA GLY A 394 33.66 12.33 43.11
C GLY A 394 33.84 13.51 42.15
N GLY A 395 34.01 14.72 42.69
CA GLY A 395 33.93 16.00 41.97
C GLY A 395 35.22 16.51 41.30
N HIS A 396 35.03 17.48 40.39
CA HIS A 396 35.76 18.75 40.36
C HIS A 396 35.11 19.67 39.32
N GLU A 397 34.57 20.80 39.77
CA GLU A 397 34.05 21.88 38.93
C GLU A 397 35.20 22.59 38.20
N THR A 398 35.06 22.77 36.88
CA THR A 398 35.57 23.95 36.17
C THR A 398 34.67 24.23 34.96
N GLU A 399 34.17 25.45 34.91
CA GLU A 399 33.16 25.96 33.98
C GLU A 399 33.65 25.98 32.51
N VAL A 400 32.85 25.39 31.61
CA VAL A 400 32.84 25.74 30.18
C VAL A 400 31.39 26.01 29.80
N LYS A 401 31.10 27.25 29.41
CA LYS A 401 29.78 27.70 28.95
C LYS A 401 29.53 27.19 27.53
N ASP A 402 28.78 26.10 27.41
CA ASP A 402 28.14 25.72 26.15
C ASP A 402 26.65 26.07 26.21
N SER A 403 26.32 27.19 25.57
CA SER A 403 24.94 27.55 25.21
C SER A 403 24.50 26.68 24.04
N ASN A 404 23.84 25.55 24.33
CA ASN A 404 23.09 24.79 23.33
C ASN A 404 21.81 24.23 23.95
N THR A 405 20.71 24.93 23.72
CA THR A 405 19.37 24.34 23.84
C THR A 405 18.48 24.97 22.77
N CYS A 406 18.42 24.33 21.61
CA CYS A 406 17.30 24.47 20.69
C CYS A 406 16.70 23.09 20.43
N MET A 407 16.04 22.54 21.45
CA MET A 407 15.02 21.52 21.26
C MET A 407 13.82 22.19 20.58
N ALA A 408 13.89 22.40 19.27
CA ALA A 408 12.70 22.70 18.49
C ALA A 408 12.01 21.36 18.21
N GLU A 409 10.99 21.06 19.04
CA GLU A 409 10.01 20.03 18.75
C GLU A 409 9.47 20.23 17.33
N ASN A 410 9.77 19.28 16.45
CA ASN A 410 9.21 19.25 15.11
C ASN A 410 7.76 18.74 15.20
N GLN A 411 6.86 19.57 15.74
CA GLN A 411 5.43 19.30 15.76
C GLN A 411 4.92 19.43 14.32
N ASN A 412 4.67 18.29 13.66
CA ASN A 412 4.01 18.25 12.36
C ASN A 412 2.55 18.70 12.54
N PRO A 413 2.14 19.91 12.10
CA PRO A 413 0.83 20.48 12.40
C PRO A 413 -0.32 19.78 11.65
N VAL A 414 0.01 18.82 10.77
CA VAL A 414 -0.97 17.99 10.05
C VAL A 414 -1.47 16.84 10.94
N ALA A 415 -0.65 16.31 11.84
CA ALA A 415 -0.99 15.11 12.62
C ALA A 415 -2.02 15.37 13.74
N SER A 416 -2.10 16.58 14.28
CA SER A 416 -2.90 16.89 15.47
C SER A 416 -4.42 16.87 15.23
N ASN A 417 -4.91 16.99 14.00
CA ASN A 417 -6.35 17.11 13.71
C ASN A 417 -7.02 15.81 13.24
N TYR A 418 -6.28 14.70 13.13
CA TYR A 418 -6.82 13.42 12.64
C TYR A 418 -7.09 12.40 13.74
N ALA A 419 -6.44 12.53 14.90
CA ALA A 419 -6.62 11.64 16.04
C ALA A 419 -8.06 11.71 16.60
N ASP A 420 -8.75 12.82 16.34
CA ASP A 420 -10.12 13.09 16.80
C ASP A 420 -11.19 12.64 15.79
N LEU A 421 -10.81 12.08 14.64
CA LEU A 421 -11.79 11.52 13.71
C LEU A 421 -12.36 10.22 14.29
N LEU A 422 -13.60 10.30 14.76
CA LEU A 422 -14.32 9.17 15.32
C LEU A 422 -15.15 8.46 14.24
N VAL A 423 -15.30 7.15 14.44
CA VAL A 423 -16.25 6.32 13.70
C VAL A 423 -17.66 6.74 14.10
N PRO A 424 -18.60 6.90 13.15
CA PRO A 424 -20.01 7.13 13.46
C PRO A 424 -20.55 6.07 14.44
N ASP A 425 -21.36 6.46 15.42
CA ASP A 425 -21.82 5.58 16.50
C ASP A 425 -22.53 4.32 15.97
N ASP A 426 -23.26 4.42 14.87
CA ASP A 426 -23.95 3.30 14.20
C ASP A 426 -23.00 2.30 13.53
N LEU A 427 -21.75 2.70 13.30
CA LEU A 427 -20.69 1.88 12.72
C LEU A 427 -19.63 1.45 13.74
N GLN A 428 -19.72 1.87 15.01
CA GLN A 428 -18.78 1.43 16.04
C GLN A 428 -19.00 -0.05 16.40
N ASP A 429 -17.92 -0.68 16.88
CA ASP A 429 -17.94 -2.06 17.37
C ASP A 429 -17.10 -2.16 18.64
N ASP A 430 -17.74 -2.53 19.74
CA ASP A 430 -17.12 -2.61 21.06
C ASP A 430 -15.98 -3.64 21.12
N MET A 431 -15.99 -4.64 20.23
CA MET A 431 -14.97 -5.70 20.14
C MET A 431 -13.87 -5.36 19.13
N CYS A 432 -13.91 -4.16 18.53
CA CYS A 432 -12.93 -3.69 17.58
C CYS A 432 -11.83 -2.88 18.28
N MET A 433 -10.60 -3.40 18.23
CA MET A 433 -9.41 -2.75 18.80
C MET A 433 -9.07 -1.39 18.17
N ASN A 434 -9.72 -1.03 17.06
CA ASN A 434 -9.52 0.23 16.35
C ASN A 434 -10.57 1.28 16.69
N CYS A 435 -11.78 0.86 17.10
CA CYS A 435 -12.84 1.79 17.51
C CYS A 435 -12.48 2.50 18.83
N PRO A 436 -12.94 3.74 19.03
CA PRO A 436 -13.82 4.53 18.16
C PRO A 436 -13.07 5.34 17.09
N ARG A 437 -11.76 5.13 16.88
CA ARG A 437 -10.97 5.94 15.94
C ARG A 437 -11.19 5.50 14.50
N LEU A 438 -11.45 6.46 13.61
CA LEU A 438 -11.55 6.22 12.17
C LEU A 438 -10.17 5.97 11.53
N ILE A 439 -9.12 6.58 12.09
CA ILE A 439 -7.72 6.30 11.74
C ILE A 439 -7.04 5.67 12.97
N PRO A 440 -6.82 4.35 12.96
CA PRO A 440 -6.14 3.67 14.06
C PRO A 440 -4.69 4.16 14.26
N PRO A 441 -4.17 4.14 15.50
CA PRO A 441 -2.76 4.44 15.77
C PRO A 441 -1.81 3.55 14.95
N GLY A 442 -0.73 4.16 14.45
CA GLY A 442 0.27 3.47 13.60
C GLY A 442 -0.06 3.47 12.12
N TYR A 443 -1.21 4.00 11.70
CA TYR A 443 -1.50 4.21 10.28
C TYR A 443 -0.76 5.47 9.81
N PRO A 444 0.06 5.38 8.74
CA PRO A 444 0.78 6.54 8.24
C PRO A 444 -0.24 7.56 7.70
N THR A 445 -0.17 8.80 8.18
CA THR A 445 -1.01 9.92 7.74
C THR A 445 -0.31 10.81 6.72
N ASP A 446 1.01 10.71 6.63
CA ASP A 446 1.87 11.38 5.67
C ASP A 446 1.89 10.72 4.29
N MET A 447 1.38 9.50 4.17
CA MET A 447 1.19 8.75 2.92
C MET A 447 2.47 8.39 2.15
N HIS A 448 3.59 9.04 2.48
CA HIS A 448 4.93 8.97 1.90
C HIS A 448 4.92 8.87 0.36
N PRO A 449 4.35 9.84 -0.38
CA PRO A 449 4.44 9.85 -1.83
C PRO A 449 5.91 9.90 -2.26
N LEU A 450 6.31 9.04 -3.19
CA LEU A 450 7.69 8.93 -3.63
C LEU A 450 7.93 9.83 -4.84
N TRP A 451 9.09 10.49 -4.93
CA TRP A 451 9.53 11.17 -6.15
C TRP A 451 10.06 10.18 -7.19
N LEU A 452 9.19 9.23 -7.52
CA LEU A 452 9.32 8.25 -8.57
C LEU A 452 7.96 8.17 -9.29
N HIS A 453 8.00 8.28 -10.60
CA HIS A 453 6.81 8.38 -11.43
C HIS A 453 6.96 7.55 -12.69
N ALA A 454 6.01 6.65 -12.95
CA ALA A 454 5.94 5.90 -14.21
C ALA A 454 5.36 6.81 -15.30
N GLN A 455 6.18 7.29 -16.23
CA GLN A 455 5.74 8.28 -17.21
C GLN A 455 5.12 7.62 -18.46
N SER A 456 5.75 6.56 -18.98
CA SER A 456 5.29 5.93 -20.22
C SER A 456 5.58 4.44 -20.31
N TYR A 457 4.72 3.75 -21.07
CA TYR A 457 4.91 2.38 -21.52
C TYR A 457 4.71 2.34 -23.03
N THR A 458 5.68 1.79 -23.76
CA THR A 458 5.64 1.67 -25.22
C THR A 458 6.01 0.26 -25.65
N SER A 459 5.13 -0.37 -26.40
CA SER A 459 5.38 -1.63 -27.11
C SER A 459 5.48 -1.37 -28.62
N ALA A 460 5.62 -2.44 -29.41
CA ALA A 460 5.56 -2.36 -30.86
C ALA A 460 4.16 -1.95 -31.40
N THR A 461 3.09 -2.15 -30.64
CA THR A 461 1.70 -1.97 -31.13
C THR A 461 0.88 -0.93 -30.37
N TRP A 462 1.35 -0.48 -29.21
CA TRP A 462 0.66 0.53 -28.40
C TRP A 462 1.67 1.37 -27.63
N SER A 463 1.31 2.62 -27.37
CA SER A 463 2.11 3.55 -26.56
C SER A 463 1.19 4.43 -25.75
N PHE A 464 1.49 4.57 -24.47
CA PHE A 464 0.76 5.44 -23.55
C PHE A 464 1.75 6.27 -22.75
N VAL A 465 1.38 7.53 -22.51
CA VAL A 465 2.15 8.50 -21.74
C VAL A 465 1.21 9.30 -20.86
N CYS A 466 1.58 9.53 -19.60
CA CYS A 466 0.87 10.47 -18.73
C CYS A 466 1.69 11.75 -18.51
N SER A 467 1.02 12.80 -18.02
CA SER A 467 1.66 14.06 -17.64
C SER A 467 2.72 13.84 -16.55
N LYS A 468 3.81 14.61 -16.61
CA LYS A 468 4.79 14.64 -15.53
C LYS A 468 4.18 15.23 -14.25
N PRO A 469 4.60 14.78 -13.06
CA PRO A 469 4.17 15.37 -11.81
C PRO A 469 4.85 16.73 -11.60
N GLU A 470 4.23 17.59 -10.79
CA GLU A 470 4.72 18.96 -10.52
C GLU A 470 6.17 19.00 -10.02
N TRP A 471 6.56 18.05 -9.16
CA TRP A 471 7.92 17.96 -8.61
C TRP A 471 8.99 17.60 -9.65
N ALA A 472 8.59 17.15 -10.84
CA ALA A 472 9.48 16.81 -11.96
C ALA A 472 9.66 17.96 -12.97
N ASN A 473 9.13 19.15 -12.67
CA ASN A 473 9.35 20.34 -13.50
C ASN A 473 10.71 20.98 -13.20
N ALA A 474 11.40 21.44 -14.25
CA ALA A 474 12.80 21.89 -14.20
C ALA A 474 13.04 23.15 -13.34
N GLU A 475 12.00 23.92 -13.04
CA GLU A 475 12.10 25.21 -12.32
C GLU A 475 11.85 25.09 -10.80
N TRP A 476 11.73 23.88 -10.25
CA TRP A 476 11.46 23.75 -8.82
C TRP A 476 12.71 24.02 -7.99
N THR A 477 12.80 25.23 -7.41
CA THR A 477 13.65 25.56 -6.27
C THR A 477 12.93 25.20 -4.96
N PRO A 478 13.45 24.27 -4.15
CA PRO A 478 12.99 24.13 -2.78
C PRO A 478 13.33 25.38 -1.95
N PRO A 479 12.52 25.76 -0.95
CA PRO A 479 12.95 26.70 0.07
C PRO A 479 14.22 26.16 0.75
N LEU A 480 15.28 26.95 0.66
CA LEU A 480 16.60 26.65 1.19
C LEU A 480 16.52 26.32 2.69
N SER A 481 16.75 25.07 3.07
CA SER A 481 17.21 24.73 4.42
C SER A 481 18.43 23.84 4.32
N SER A 482 19.59 24.50 4.30
CA SER A 482 20.94 23.99 4.59
C SER A 482 21.14 22.48 4.47
N CYS A 483 21.63 22.03 3.31
CA CYS A 483 22.41 20.79 3.24
C CYS A 483 23.70 21.01 4.03
N GLY A 484 23.69 20.64 5.31
CA GLY A 484 24.91 20.55 6.11
C GLY A 484 25.80 19.46 5.54
N HIS A 485 26.92 19.84 4.95
CA HIS A 485 28.06 18.94 4.81
C HIS A 485 28.64 18.70 6.21
N HIS A 486 28.51 17.48 6.71
CA HIS A 486 29.41 16.93 7.71
C HIS A 486 29.71 15.47 7.40
#